data_AF-A0A832PEE1-F1
#
_entry.id   AF-A0A832PEE1-F1
#
_cell.length_a   1.000
_cell.length_b   1.000
_cell.length_c   1.000
_cell.angle_alpha   90.00
_cell.angle_beta   90.00
_cell.angle_gamma   90.00
#
_symmetry.space_group_name_H-M   'P 1'
#
loop_
_entity.id
_entity.type
_entity.pdbx_description
1 polymer ?
#
loop_
_entity_poly.entity_id
_entity_poly.type
_entity_poly.pdbx_seq_one_letter_code
_entity_poly.pdbx_strand_id
1 'polypeptide(L)'
;MMKDNRGQISAEFVLLTGIILIIALVIASHTGNSLEVDKVISAAKTGTIEATNDLAYNGTGNVIRFQNITFQDGKINITVYSKRSLTANEIAYIKQKVLEAIGESLGKPVTDNTVKGRYTYTVEVVNVT
;
A
#
# COMPACT_ATOMS: atom_id res chain seq x y z
N MET A 1 -37.92 49.62 -1.73
CA MET A 1 -37.61 48.23 -1.32
C MET A 1 -36.09 48.15 -1.16
N MET A 2 -35.60 48.47 0.03
CA MET A 2 -34.17 48.47 0.32
C MET A 2 -33.76 47.00 0.46
N LYS A 3 -33.10 46.44 -0.57
CA LYS A 3 -32.61 45.06 -0.52
C LYS A 3 -31.74 44.91 0.72
N ASP A 4 -32.02 43.88 1.50
CA ASP A 4 -31.33 43.55 2.74
C ASP A 4 -29.92 43.01 2.41
N ASN A 5 -29.03 43.94 2.04
CA ASN A 5 -27.68 43.63 1.54
C ASN A 5 -26.83 42.90 2.59
N ARG A 6 -27.17 43.00 3.88
CA ARG A 6 -26.47 42.28 4.96
C ARG A 6 -26.80 40.78 4.92
N GLY A 7 -28.05 40.41 4.66
CA GLY A 7 -28.48 39.02 4.50
C GLY A 7 -27.84 38.37 3.27
N GLN A 8 -27.77 39.09 2.15
CA GLN A 8 -27.15 38.62 0.92
C GLN A 8 -25.64 38.35 1.09
N ILE A 9 -24.89 39.28 1.69
CA ILE A 9 -23.45 39.12 1.93
C ILE A 9 -23.17 37.92 2.86
N SER A 10 -24.02 37.71 3.88
CA SER A 10 -23.86 36.56 4.79
C SER A 10 -24.13 35.21 4.10
N ALA A 11 -25.12 35.16 3.21
CA ALA A 11 -25.45 33.95 2.46
C ALA A 11 -24.35 33.62 1.44
N GLU A 12 -23.81 34.61 0.73
CA GLU A 12 -22.69 34.44 -0.21
C GLU A 12 -21.43 33.94 0.50
N PHE A 13 -21.12 34.45 1.69
CA PHE A 13 -19.97 34.00 2.48
C PHE A 13 -20.11 32.55 2.94
N VAL A 14 -21.30 32.15 3.42
CA VAL A 14 -21.58 30.76 3.81
C VAL A 14 -21.50 29.83 2.61
N LEU A 15 -22.03 30.25 1.45
CA LEU A 15 -22.01 29.46 0.22
C LEU A 15 -20.59 29.25 -0.30
N LEU A 16 -19.77 30.31 -0.33
CA LEU A 16 -18.36 30.25 -0.73
C LEU A 16 -17.55 29.37 0.21
N THR A 17 -17.71 29.55 1.52
CA THR A 17 -17.00 28.74 2.53
C THR A 17 -17.39 27.26 2.44
N GLY A 18 -18.68 26.97 2.22
CA GLY A 18 -19.18 25.62 2.02
C GLY A 18 -18.59 24.95 0.77
N ILE A 19 -18.51 25.67 -0.35
CA ILE A 19 -17.89 25.17 -1.58
C ILE A 19 -16.40 24.88 -1.37
N ILE A 20 -15.66 25.77 -0.72
CA ILE A 20 -14.23 25.57 -0.42
C ILE A 20 -14.02 24.32 0.45
N LEU A 21 -14.86 24.13 1.47
CA LEU A 21 -14.83 22.94 2.33
C LEU A 21 -15.09 21.65 1.56
N ILE A 22 -16.09 21.64 0.68
CA ILE A 22 -16.40 20.48 -0.16
C ILE A 22 -15.20 20.15 -1.07
N ILE A 23 -14.60 21.15 -1.71
CA ILE A 23 -13.42 20.97 -2.57
C ILE A 23 -12.26 20.38 -1.74
N ALA A 24 -11.99 20.92 -0.55
CA ALA A 24 -10.93 20.43 0.33
C ALA A 24 -11.16 18.96 0.74
N LEU A 25 -12.39 18.58 1.08
CA LEU A 25 -12.75 17.20 1.44
C LEU A 25 -12.59 16.24 0.25
N VAL A 26 -13.01 16.65 -0.95
CA VAL A 26 -12.85 15.85 -2.16
C VAL A 26 -11.38 15.60 -2.45
N ILE A 27 -10.54 16.65 -2.42
CA ILE A 27 -9.09 16.51 -2.64
C ILE A 27 -8.46 15.60 -1.57
N ALA A 28 -8.77 15.83 -0.29
CA ALA A 28 -8.24 15.02 0.81
C ALA A 28 -8.62 13.52 0.66
N SER A 29 -9.86 13.24 0.27
CA SER A 29 -10.33 11.87 0.06
C SER A 29 -9.59 11.15 -1.08
N HIS A 30 -9.24 11.88 -2.14
CA HIS A 30 -8.54 11.35 -3.31
C HIS A 30 -7.04 11.17 -3.03
N THR A 31 -6.36 12.20 -2.54
CA THR A 31 -4.90 12.16 -2.27
C THR A 31 -4.55 11.16 -1.17
N GLY A 32 -5.39 11.03 -0.13
CA GLY A 32 -5.19 10.01 0.91
C GLY A 32 -5.23 8.57 0.37
N ASN A 33 -5.94 8.33 -0.74
CA ASN A 33 -6.05 7.01 -1.35
C ASN A 33 -4.75 6.54 -2.00
N SER A 34 -4.05 7.45 -2.69
CA SER A 34 -2.77 7.14 -3.35
C SER A 34 -1.64 6.99 -2.34
N LEU A 35 -1.61 7.83 -1.31
CA LEU A 35 -0.54 7.83 -0.30
C LEU A 35 -0.45 6.50 0.48
N GLU A 36 -1.58 5.86 0.80
CA GLU A 36 -1.56 4.58 1.49
C GLU A 36 -1.05 3.45 0.59
N VAL A 37 -1.53 3.41 -0.66
CA VAL A 37 -1.08 2.40 -1.64
C VAL A 37 0.41 2.52 -1.91
N ASP A 38 0.93 3.74 -2.08
CA ASP A 38 2.37 3.96 -2.29
C ASP A 38 3.22 3.50 -1.11
N LYS A 39 2.75 3.76 0.12
CA LYS A 39 3.41 3.25 1.35
C LYS A 39 3.43 1.73 1.37
N VAL A 40 2.31 1.09 1.06
CA VAL A 40 2.20 -0.38 1.05
C VAL A 40 3.08 -0.99 -0.02
N ILE A 41 3.12 -0.45 -1.24
CA ILE A 41 3.99 -0.94 -2.32
C ILE A 41 5.47 -0.77 -1.93
N SER A 42 5.83 0.37 -1.34
CA SER A 42 7.19 0.62 -0.86
C SER A 42 7.59 -0.37 0.24
N ALA A 43 6.74 -0.57 1.24
CA ALA A 43 6.96 -1.54 2.31
C ALA A 43 7.07 -2.97 1.77
N ALA A 44 6.20 -3.34 0.83
CA ALA A 44 6.23 -4.66 0.19
C ALA A 44 7.53 -4.88 -0.58
N LYS A 45 8.02 -3.84 -1.28
CA LYS A 45 9.30 -3.88 -1.98
C LYS A 45 10.46 -4.08 -1.02
N THR A 46 10.51 -3.30 0.06
CA THR A 46 11.54 -3.43 1.09
C THR A 46 11.53 -4.81 1.73
N GLY A 47 10.37 -5.28 2.20
CA GLY A 47 10.22 -6.61 2.81
C GLY A 47 10.58 -7.74 1.85
N THR A 48 10.31 -7.57 0.54
CA THR A 48 10.77 -8.54 -0.48
C THR A 48 12.28 -8.53 -0.59
N ILE A 49 12.91 -7.36 -0.71
CA ILE A 49 14.36 -7.24 -0.86
C ILE A 49 15.06 -7.85 0.35
N GLU A 50 14.62 -7.51 1.56
CA GLU A 50 15.14 -8.07 2.81
C GLU A 50 14.99 -9.60 2.84
N ALA A 51 13.79 -10.12 2.58
CA ALA A 51 13.56 -11.57 2.58
C ALA A 51 14.40 -12.30 1.53
N THR A 52 14.52 -11.73 0.32
CA THR A 52 15.33 -12.33 -0.75
C THR A 52 16.83 -12.30 -0.44
N ASN A 53 17.32 -11.24 0.22
CA ASN A 53 18.68 -11.15 0.71
C ASN A 53 18.92 -12.17 1.82
N ASP A 54 18.03 -12.26 2.80
CA ASP A 54 18.13 -13.23 3.91
C ASP A 54 18.22 -14.67 3.39
N LEU A 55 17.39 -15.03 2.41
CA LEU A 55 17.43 -16.34 1.76
C LEU A 55 18.71 -16.58 0.95
N ALA A 56 19.23 -15.54 0.29
CA ALA A 56 20.47 -15.61 -0.47
C ALA A 56 21.68 -15.81 0.45
N TYR A 57 21.73 -15.12 1.60
CA TYR A 57 22.85 -15.17 2.54
C TYR A 57 22.80 -16.37 3.51
N ASN A 58 21.61 -16.73 4.02
CA ASN A 58 21.47 -17.71 5.09
C ASN A 58 20.88 -19.06 4.65
N GLY A 59 20.25 -19.13 3.48
CA GLY A 59 19.41 -20.27 3.09
C GLY A 59 20.06 -21.24 2.12
N THR A 60 20.47 -20.79 0.94
CA THR A 60 21.03 -21.70 -0.09
C THR A 60 22.11 -21.11 -1.01
N GLY A 61 22.55 -19.86 -0.80
CA GLY A 61 23.49 -19.20 -1.73
C GLY A 61 22.92 -18.90 -3.12
N ASN A 62 21.65 -19.24 -3.36
CA ASN A 62 20.94 -18.91 -4.60
C ASN A 62 20.59 -17.41 -4.59
N VAL A 63 21.01 -16.70 -5.64
CA VAL A 63 20.69 -15.28 -5.78
C VAL A 63 19.23 -15.15 -6.20
N ILE A 64 18.40 -14.64 -5.28
CA ILE A 64 17.02 -14.27 -5.53
C ILE A 64 16.99 -12.76 -5.74
N ARG A 65 16.41 -12.29 -6.84
CA ARG A 65 16.31 -10.87 -7.19
C ARG A 65 14.87 -10.44 -7.28
N PHE A 66 14.56 -9.32 -6.63
CA PHE A 66 13.34 -8.58 -6.90
C PHE A 66 13.25 -8.19 -8.39
N GLN A 67 12.10 -8.43 -9.03
CA GLN A 67 11.82 -7.90 -10.38
C GLN A 67 10.75 -6.81 -10.35
N ASN A 68 9.55 -7.15 -9.86
CA ASN A 68 8.40 -6.27 -10.00
C ASN A 68 7.39 -6.48 -8.87
N ILE A 69 6.60 -5.44 -8.60
CA ILE A 69 5.40 -5.50 -7.76
C ILE A 69 4.24 -4.89 -8.55
N THR A 70 3.11 -5.57 -8.54
CA THR A 70 1.85 -5.00 -8.99
C THR A 70 0.84 -5.03 -7.85
N PHE A 71 -0.04 -4.03 -7.84
CA PHE A 71 -1.13 -3.90 -6.89
C PHE A 71 -2.46 -3.91 -7.64
N GLN A 72 -3.38 -4.76 -7.20
CA GLN A 72 -4.74 -4.81 -7.73
C GLN A 72 -5.72 -5.12 -6.59
N ASP A 73 -6.56 -4.16 -6.24
CA ASP A 73 -7.67 -4.30 -5.29
C ASP A 73 -7.32 -4.99 -3.95
N GLY A 74 -6.20 -4.61 -3.33
CA GLY A 74 -5.72 -5.21 -2.08
C GLY A 74 -4.79 -6.41 -2.27
N LYS A 75 -4.68 -6.95 -3.48
CA LYS A 75 -3.75 -8.02 -3.80
C LYS A 75 -2.42 -7.44 -4.29
N ILE A 76 -1.34 -7.83 -3.65
CA ILE A 76 0.04 -7.47 -4.01
C ILE A 76 0.68 -8.69 -4.66
N ASN A 77 0.96 -8.60 -5.96
CA ASN A 77 1.67 -9.65 -6.68
C ASN A 77 3.13 -9.25 -6.81
N ILE A 78 4.01 -10.12 -6.35
CA ILE A 78 5.45 -9.90 -6.27
C ILE A 78 6.13 -10.87 -7.19
N THR A 79 6.85 -10.37 -8.18
CA THR A 79 7.65 -11.18 -9.09
C THR A 79 9.09 -11.19 -8.62
N VAL A 80 9.63 -12.37 -8.37
CA VAL A 80 11.03 -12.58 -8.01
C VAL A 80 11.70 -13.52 -9.01
N TYR A 81 12.93 -13.18 -9.37
CA TYR A 81 13.79 -13.99 -10.21
C TYR A 81 14.73 -14.84 -9.35
N SER A 82 14.91 -16.11 -9.69
CA SER A 82 15.96 -16.94 -9.11
C SER A 82 16.42 -18.01 -10.10
N LYS A 83 17.66 -18.47 -9.98
CA LYS A 83 18.24 -19.47 -10.92
C LYS A 83 17.58 -20.86 -10.84
N ARG A 84 16.86 -21.12 -9.76
CA ARG A 84 16.05 -22.33 -9.55
C ARG A 84 14.70 -21.93 -9.02
N SER A 85 13.73 -22.82 -9.17
CA SER A 85 12.42 -22.65 -8.55
C SER A 85 12.55 -22.51 -7.03
N LEU A 86 11.81 -21.56 -6.46
CA LEU A 86 11.68 -21.41 -5.02
C LEU A 86 10.78 -22.52 -4.45
N THR A 87 11.18 -23.03 -3.29
CA THR A 87 10.37 -23.97 -2.52
C THR A 87 9.18 -23.27 -1.87
N ALA A 88 8.15 -24.03 -1.49
CA ALA A 88 6.99 -23.49 -0.79
C ALA A 88 7.36 -22.74 0.50
N ASN A 89 8.38 -23.21 1.23
CA ASN A 89 8.87 -22.59 2.45
C ASN A 89 9.54 -21.23 2.17
N GLU A 90 10.34 -21.13 1.11
CA GLU A 90 10.97 -19.87 0.68
C GLU A 90 9.92 -18.85 0.24
N ILE A 91 8.91 -19.30 -0.49
CA ILE A 91 7.77 -18.46 -0.90
C ILE A 91 6.98 -17.98 0.32
N ALA A 92 6.69 -18.87 1.28
CA ALA A 92 5.97 -18.54 2.50
C ALA A 92 6.76 -17.54 3.37
N TYR A 93 8.09 -17.71 3.46
CA TYR A 93 8.97 -16.79 4.16
C TYR A 93 8.95 -15.39 3.56
N ILE A 94 9.07 -15.26 2.22
CA ILE A 94 8.98 -13.97 1.54
C ILE A 94 7.60 -13.34 1.80
N LYS A 95 6.52 -14.11 1.65
CA LYS A 95 5.15 -13.62 1.92
C LYS A 95 5.01 -13.06 3.33
N GLN A 96 5.48 -13.81 4.33
CA GLN A 96 5.38 -13.41 5.73
C GLN A 96 6.17 -12.13 6.00
N LYS A 97 7.42 -12.05 5.52
CA LYS A 97 8.25 -10.85 5.68
C LYS A 97 7.66 -9.60 5.03
N VAL A 98 7.07 -9.78 3.85
CA VAL A 98 6.36 -8.69 3.16
C VAL A 98 5.14 -8.24 3.96
N LEU A 99 4.33 -9.17 4.47
CA LEU A 99 3.16 -8.83 5.29
C LEU A 99 3.57 -8.13 6.60
N GLU A 100 4.65 -8.57 7.25
CA GLU A 100 5.23 -7.92 8.43
C GLU A 100 5.63 -6.47 8.11
N ALA A 101 6.39 -6.26 7.03
CA ALA A 101 6.81 -4.91 6.62
C ALA A 101 5.62 -3.99 6.30
N ILE A 102 4.57 -4.51 5.66
CA ILE A 102 3.33 -3.76 5.40
C ILE A 102 2.62 -3.43 6.71
N GLY A 103 2.52 -4.41 7.61
CA GLY A 103 1.92 -4.23 8.94
C GLY A 103 2.62 -3.13 9.75
N GLU A 104 3.95 -3.17 9.80
CA GLU A 104 4.76 -2.14 10.46
C GLU A 104 4.56 -0.76 9.84
N SER A 105 4.56 -0.65 8.50
CA SER A 105 4.35 0.60 7.79
C SER A 105 2.99 1.25 8.06
N LEU A 106 1.96 0.42 8.26
CA LEU A 106 0.59 0.86 8.55
C LEU A 106 0.28 0.95 10.05
N GLY A 107 1.17 0.47 10.92
CA GLY A 107 0.90 0.31 12.35
C GLY A 107 -0.24 -0.68 12.64
N LYS A 108 -0.29 -1.78 11.87
CA LYS A 108 -1.34 -2.81 11.92
C LYS A 108 -0.74 -4.20 12.11
N PRO A 109 -1.36 -5.08 12.91
CA PRO A 109 -0.89 -6.46 13.03
C PRO A 109 -1.18 -7.26 11.75
N VAL A 110 -0.36 -8.28 11.50
CA VAL A 110 -0.65 -9.33 10.52
C VAL A 110 -1.64 -10.32 11.16
N THR A 111 -2.71 -10.68 10.47
CA THR A 111 -3.71 -11.66 10.93
C THR A 111 -4.15 -12.51 9.76
N ASP A 112 -4.12 -13.84 9.92
CA ASP A 112 -4.54 -14.81 8.90
C ASP A 112 -3.90 -14.58 7.51
N ASN A 113 -2.59 -14.29 7.47
CA ASN A 113 -1.85 -13.93 6.24
C ASN A 113 -2.38 -12.68 5.52
N THR A 114 -2.98 -11.76 6.26
CA THR A 114 -3.48 -10.47 5.74
C THR A 114 -3.10 -9.31 6.64
N VAL A 115 -3.11 -8.10 6.08
CA VAL A 115 -3.01 -6.84 6.85
C VAL A 115 -4.21 -5.95 6.50
N LYS A 116 -4.93 -5.46 7.52
CA LYS A 116 -6.10 -4.58 7.31
C LYS A 116 -5.69 -3.10 7.33
N GLY A 117 -5.80 -2.45 6.17
CA GLY A 117 -5.82 -1.00 6.02
C GLY A 117 -7.12 -0.55 5.33
N ARG A 118 -7.00 0.31 4.33
CA ARG A 118 -8.06 0.70 3.39
C ARG A 118 -8.50 -0.46 2.48
N TYR A 119 -7.59 -1.41 2.25
CA TYR A 119 -7.89 -2.73 1.69
C TYR A 119 -7.50 -3.82 2.70
N THR A 120 -8.01 -5.02 2.48
CA THR A 120 -7.43 -6.22 3.11
C THR A 120 -6.27 -6.68 2.24
N TYR A 121 -5.05 -6.34 2.66
CA TYR A 121 -3.86 -6.62 1.88
C TYR A 121 -3.48 -8.09 1.95
N THR A 122 -3.26 -8.68 0.78
CA THR A 122 -2.79 -10.06 0.60
C THR A 122 -1.55 -10.07 -0.29
N VAL A 123 -0.68 -11.06 -0.10
CA VAL A 123 0.59 -11.15 -0.85
C VAL A 123 0.67 -12.47 -1.61
N GLU A 124 0.92 -12.37 -2.92
CA GLU A 124 1.27 -13.48 -3.77
C GLU A 124 2.69 -13.28 -4.31
N VAL A 125 3.50 -14.35 -4.27
CA VAL A 125 4.86 -14.33 -4.78
C VAL A 125 4.93 -15.30 -5.95
N VAL A 126 5.28 -14.77 -7.11
CA VAL A 126 5.49 -15.50 -8.36
C VAL A 126 6.99 -15.60 -8.60
N ASN A 127 7.47 -16.83 -8.71
CA ASN A 127 8.87 -17.05 -9.02
C ASN A 127 9.05 -17.30 -10.53
N VAL A 128 9.91 -16.48 -11.14
CA VAL A 128 10.34 -16.63 -12.53
C VAL A 128 11.77 -17.17 -12.52
N THR A 129 12.01 -18.18 -13.34
CA THR A 129 13.30 -18.88 -13.44
C THR A 129 14.00 -18.55 -14.74
#